data_AF-A0AAW0HF53-F1
#
_entry.id   AF-A0AAW0HF53-F1
#
_cell.length_a   1.000
_cell.length_b   1.000
_cell.length_c   1.000
_cell.angle_alpha   90.00
_cell.angle_beta   90.00
_cell.angle_gamma   90.00
#
_symmetry.space_group_name_H-M   'P 1'
#
loop_
_entity.id
_entity.type
_entity.pdbx_description
1 polymer ?
#
loop_
_entity_poly.entity_id
_entity_poly.type
_entity_poly.pdbx_seq_one_letter_code
_entity_poly.pdbx_strand_id
1 'polypeptide(L)'
;MITLDDMEEMDGLSDFTGSVLRLDVDTDMCNVPYSIPRSNPHFNSTNQPPEVFAHGLHDPGRCAVDRHPTDININLTILCSDSNGKNRSSARILQIIKGRDYESEPSLLEFKPFSNGPLVGGFIYRGCQSERLYGSYVFGDRNGNFLTLQQSPVTKQWQEKPLCLGTSGSCRGYFSGHILGFGEDELGEVYILSSSKSMTQTHNGKLYKIIDPKR
;
A
#
# COMPACT_ATOMS: atom_id res chain seq x y z
N MET A 1 -8.37 1.16 -20.88
CA MET A 1 -9.04 0.99 -19.59
C MET A 1 -10.41 0.44 -19.92
N ILE A 2 -10.75 -0.73 -19.38
CA ILE A 2 -12.06 -1.36 -19.59
C ILE A 2 -13.10 -0.48 -18.87
N THR A 3 -14.18 -0.15 -19.56
CA THR A 3 -15.28 0.66 -19.05
C THR A 3 -16.37 -0.21 -18.44
N LEU A 4 -17.31 0.38 -17.71
CA LEU A 4 -18.49 -0.34 -17.20
C LEU A 4 -19.31 -0.93 -18.35
N ASP A 5 -19.44 -0.19 -19.45
CA ASP A 5 -20.12 -0.67 -20.66
C ASP A 5 -19.39 -1.90 -21.23
N ASP A 6 -18.05 -1.90 -21.27
CA ASP A 6 -17.27 -3.07 -21.69
C ASP A 6 -17.50 -4.28 -20.73
N MET A 7 -17.71 -4.04 -19.43
CA MET A 7 -18.00 -5.10 -18.45
C MET A 7 -19.37 -5.74 -18.66
N GLU A 8 -20.35 -4.99 -19.16
CA GLU A 8 -21.68 -5.52 -19.49
C GLU A 8 -21.71 -6.23 -20.85
N GLU A 9 -20.84 -5.83 -21.79
CA GLU A 9 -20.85 -6.30 -23.17
C GLU A 9 -19.87 -7.45 -23.46
N MET A 10 -18.92 -7.74 -22.56
CA MET A 10 -17.89 -8.77 -22.77
C MET A 10 -17.92 -9.89 -21.74
N ASP A 11 -18.21 -11.11 -22.20
CA ASP A 11 -18.07 -12.32 -21.38
C ASP A 11 -16.59 -12.63 -21.08
N GLY A 12 -16.33 -13.20 -19.90
CA GLY A 12 -15.00 -13.66 -19.48
C GLY A 12 -14.10 -12.58 -18.86
N LEU A 13 -14.64 -11.39 -18.60
CA LEU A 13 -13.99 -10.39 -17.76
C LEU A 13 -14.00 -10.82 -16.28
N SER A 14 -13.07 -10.27 -15.50
CA SER A 14 -12.91 -10.62 -14.08
C SER A 14 -13.53 -9.56 -13.18
N ASP A 15 -14.41 -9.99 -12.29
CA ASP A 15 -14.98 -9.18 -11.20
C ASP A 15 -13.95 -8.86 -10.10
N PHE A 16 -12.69 -9.29 -10.26
CA PHE A 16 -11.61 -9.04 -9.29
C PHE A 16 -10.89 -7.71 -9.50
N THR A 17 -11.03 -7.07 -10.65
CA THR A 17 -10.32 -5.81 -10.92
C THR A 17 -10.79 -4.68 -9.99
N GLY A 18 -9.87 -3.83 -9.54
CA GLY A 18 -10.17 -2.76 -8.60
C GLY A 18 -10.51 -3.21 -7.17
N SER A 19 -10.25 -4.49 -6.85
CA SER A 19 -10.60 -5.13 -5.58
C SER A 19 -9.38 -5.61 -4.79
N VAL A 20 -9.53 -5.68 -3.47
CA VAL A 20 -8.65 -6.38 -2.54
C VAL A 20 -9.19 -7.80 -2.35
N LEU A 21 -8.43 -8.80 -2.80
CA LEU A 21 -8.79 -10.19 -2.63
C LEU A 21 -8.22 -10.75 -1.32
N ARG A 22 -8.96 -11.66 -0.68
CA ARG A 22 -8.50 -12.35 0.54
C ARG A 22 -8.78 -13.85 0.43
N LEU A 23 -7.71 -14.63 0.40
CA LEU A 23 -7.72 -16.08 0.19
C LEU A 23 -7.06 -16.78 1.38
N ASP A 24 -7.42 -18.03 1.61
CA ASP A 24 -6.74 -18.94 2.52
C ASP A 24 -5.99 -20.00 1.71
N VAL A 25 -4.66 -19.94 1.73
CA VAL A 25 -3.79 -20.85 0.98
C VAL A 25 -3.47 -22.13 1.75
N ASP A 26 -3.79 -22.18 3.04
CA ASP A 26 -3.53 -23.32 3.92
C ASP A 26 -4.69 -24.33 3.82
N THR A 27 -4.89 -24.87 2.61
CA THR A 27 -5.96 -25.84 2.31
C THR A 27 -5.40 -27.25 2.06
N ASP A 28 -6.03 -28.25 2.67
CA ASP A 28 -5.75 -29.67 2.40
C ASP A 28 -6.43 -30.19 1.12
N MET A 29 -7.26 -29.37 0.47
CA MET A 29 -8.00 -29.75 -0.73
C MET A 29 -7.08 -29.77 -1.96
N CYS A 30 -7.06 -30.89 -2.68
CA CYS A 30 -6.22 -31.06 -3.87
C CYS A 30 -6.85 -30.54 -5.17
N ASN A 31 -8.17 -30.29 -5.16
CA ASN A 31 -8.94 -29.88 -6.34
C ASN A 31 -9.11 -28.37 -6.47
N VAL A 32 -8.78 -27.60 -5.42
CA VAL A 32 -8.83 -26.14 -5.41
C VAL A 32 -7.52 -25.58 -4.84
N PRO A 33 -6.95 -24.53 -5.44
CA PRO A 33 -5.64 -24.00 -5.02
C PRO A 33 -5.68 -23.16 -3.73
N TYR A 34 -6.88 -22.78 -3.28
CA TYR A 34 -7.12 -22.02 -2.05
C TYR A 34 -8.53 -22.30 -1.52
N SER A 35 -8.77 -21.96 -0.27
CA SER A 35 -10.10 -21.89 0.34
C SER A 35 -10.50 -20.43 0.59
N ILE A 36 -11.79 -20.19 0.88
CA ILE A 36 -12.31 -18.85 1.20
C ILE A 36 -12.38 -18.71 2.72
N PRO A 37 -11.73 -17.69 3.32
CA PRO A 37 -11.85 -17.43 4.74
C PRO A 37 -13.32 -17.23 5.15
N ARG A 38 -13.76 -17.90 6.22
CA ARG A 38 -15.13 -17.75 6.76
C ARG A 38 -15.52 -16.31 7.11
N SER A 39 -14.53 -15.49 7.43
CA SER A 39 -14.72 -14.07 7.76
C SER A 39 -14.83 -13.15 6.54
N ASN A 40 -14.77 -13.66 5.30
CA ASN A 40 -14.95 -12.85 4.09
C ASN A 40 -16.41 -12.38 3.97
N PRO A 41 -16.65 -11.16 3.45
CA PRO A 41 -17.99 -10.59 3.30
C PRO A 41 -18.94 -11.43 2.44
N HIS A 42 -18.38 -12.20 1.50
CA HIS A 42 -19.12 -12.99 0.52
C HIS A 42 -18.92 -14.49 0.70
N PHE A 43 -18.61 -14.95 1.92
CA PHE A 43 -18.47 -16.38 2.19
C PHE A 43 -19.76 -17.14 1.83
N ASN A 44 -19.65 -18.20 1.00
CA ASN A 44 -20.77 -18.95 0.43
C ASN A 44 -21.77 -18.14 -0.42
N SER A 45 -21.45 -16.91 -0.81
CA SER A 45 -22.29 -16.15 -1.75
C SER A 45 -22.25 -16.79 -3.14
N THR A 46 -23.41 -16.82 -3.81
CA THR A 46 -23.53 -17.21 -5.22
C THR A 46 -23.66 -16.02 -6.16
N ASN A 47 -23.81 -14.81 -5.61
CA ASN A 47 -24.14 -13.60 -6.37
C ASN A 47 -22.96 -12.63 -6.46
N GLN A 48 -21.98 -12.77 -5.57
CA GLN A 48 -20.77 -11.95 -5.53
C GLN A 48 -19.56 -12.86 -5.36
N PRO A 49 -18.41 -12.53 -5.97
CA PRO A 49 -17.19 -13.32 -5.88
C PRO A 49 -16.72 -13.48 -4.41
N PRO A 50 -16.65 -14.70 -3.86
CA PRO A 50 -16.25 -14.95 -2.48
C PRO A 50 -14.82 -14.48 -2.12
N GLU A 51 -13.96 -14.29 -3.13
CA GLU A 51 -12.59 -13.80 -3.00
C GLU A 51 -12.52 -12.31 -2.66
N VAL A 52 -13.50 -11.51 -3.10
CA VAL A 52 -13.47 -10.06 -2.94
C VAL A 52 -13.73 -9.70 -1.47
N PHE A 53 -12.74 -9.05 -0.87
CA PHE A 53 -12.83 -8.57 0.50
C PHE A 53 -13.24 -7.09 0.56
N ALA A 54 -12.76 -6.26 -0.37
CA ALA A 54 -13.17 -4.86 -0.52
C ALA A 54 -12.94 -4.40 -1.97
N HIS A 55 -13.66 -3.40 -2.45
CA HIS A 55 -13.46 -2.82 -3.78
C HIS A 55 -13.29 -1.29 -3.77
N GLY A 56 -12.85 -0.73 -4.90
CA GLY A 56 -12.77 0.72 -5.14
C GLY A 56 -11.36 1.28 -5.32
N LEU A 57 -10.38 0.41 -5.63
CA LEU A 57 -9.04 0.81 -6.06
C LEU A 57 -9.05 1.11 -7.57
N HIS A 58 -8.27 2.12 -8.00
CA HIS A 58 -8.16 2.48 -9.41
C HIS A 58 -6.78 2.16 -9.99
N ASP A 59 -5.74 2.84 -9.49
CA ASP A 59 -4.35 2.67 -9.90
C ASP A 59 -3.47 2.69 -8.64
N PRO A 60 -3.52 1.63 -7.82
CA PRO A 60 -2.83 1.59 -6.55
C PRO A 60 -1.32 1.46 -6.73
N GLY A 61 -0.56 2.32 -6.06
CA GLY A 61 0.88 2.14 -5.85
C GLY A 61 1.17 1.07 -4.79
N ARG A 62 2.44 0.89 -4.42
CA ARG A 62 2.80 -0.04 -3.33
C ARG A 62 2.06 0.36 -2.03
N CYS A 63 1.29 -0.55 -1.46
CA CYS A 63 0.59 -0.30 -0.21
C CYS A 63 1.48 -0.55 1.01
N ALA A 64 1.33 0.28 2.04
CA ALA A 64 1.88 0.04 3.37
C ALA A 64 0.99 -0.98 4.11
N VAL A 65 1.61 -1.97 4.74
CA VAL A 65 0.91 -3.06 5.44
C VAL A 65 1.33 -3.05 6.91
N ASP A 66 0.44 -2.58 7.78
CA ASP A 66 0.67 -2.50 9.21
C ASP A 66 0.07 -3.71 9.95
N ARG A 67 0.95 -4.64 10.31
CA ARG A 67 0.63 -5.84 11.11
C ARG A 67 0.51 -5.57 12.61
N HIS A 68 0.90 -4.39 13.07
CA HIS A 68 0.80 -3.98 14.47
C HIS A 68 0.19 -2.58 14.59
N PRO A 69 -1.09 -2.42 14.17
CA PRO A 69 -1.77 -1.14 14.27
C PRO A 69 -1.73 -0.59 15.70
N THR A 70 -1.72 0.73 15.82
CA THR A 70 -1.74 1.41 17.13
C THR A 70 -3.05 1.19 17.89
N ASP A 71 -4.13 0.89 17.18
CA ASP A 71 -5.42 0.54 17.75
C ASP A 71 -5.53 -0.98 17.94
N ILE A 72 -5.70 -1.40 19.19
CA ILE A 72 -5.79 -2.81 19.59
C ILE A 72 -6.98 -3.56 18.97
N ASN A 73 -8.00 -2.84 18.51
CA ASN A 73 -9.17 -3.43 17.86
C ASN A 73 -8.94 -3.71 16.37
N ILE A 74 -7.84 -3.20 15.80
CA ILE A 74 -7.48 -3.36 14.40
C ILE A 74 -6.43 -4.46 14.29
N ASN A 75 -6.72 -5.48 13.49
CA ASN A 75 -5.81 -6.58 13.22
C ASN A 75 -4.78 -6.22 12.15
N LEU A 76 -5.21 -5.52 11.11
CA LEU A 76 -4.39 -5.15 9.95
C LEU A 76 -4.84 -3.81 9.40
N THR A 77 -3.90 -2.90 9.13
CA THR A 77 -4.16 -1.72 8.30
C THR A 77 -3.42 -1.83 6.98
N ILE A 78 -4.12 -1.66 5.87
CA ILE A 78 -3.54 -1.52 4.53
C ILE A 78 -3.78 -0.08 4.07
N LEU A 79 -2.71 0.61 3.68
CA LEU A 79 -2.78 1.99 3.22
C LEU A 79 -2.11 2.10 1.85
N CYS A 80 -2.88 2.38 0.81
CA CYS A 80 -2.42 2.48 -0.56
C CYS A 80 -2.43 3.94 -1.02
N SER A 81 -1.43 4.35 -1.80
CA SER A 81 -1.62 5.50 -2.69
C SER A 81 -2.46 5.05 -3.87
N ASP A 82 -3.39 5.86 -4.31
CA ASP A 82 -4.27 5.56 -5.45
C ASP A 82 -4.34 6.79 -6.35
N SER A 83 -4.36 6.58 -7.67
CA SER A 83 -4.42 7.66 -8.65
C SER A 83 -5.71 7.54 -9.47
N ASN A 84 -6.52 8.59 -9.45
CA ASN A 84 -7.69 8.68 -10.31
C ASN A 84 -7.53 9.86 -11.28
N GLY A 85 -7.03 9.57 -12.49
CA GLY A 85 -6.84 10.58 -13.54
C GLY A 85 -5.72 11.61 -13.30
N LYS A 86 -5.71 12.69 -14.10
CA LYS A 86 -4.60 13.63 -14.28
C LYS A 86 -4.10 14.26 -12.96
N ASN A 87 -3.02 13.68 -12.40
CA ASN A 87 -2.12 14.24 -11.40
C ASN A 87 -2.65 14.43 -9.97
N ARG A 88 -3.65 13.66 -9.52
CA ARG A 88 -4.08 13.67 -8.11
C ARG A 88 -3.91 12.30 -7.49
N SER A 89 -3.01 12.20 -6.53
CA SER A 89 -2.87 11.03 -5.66
C SER A 89 -3.82 11.19 -4.47
N SER A 90 -4.64 10.18 -4.22
CA SER A 90 -5.35 10.00 -2.95
C SER A 90 -4.70 8.87 -2.16
N ALA A 91 -5.03 8.79 -0.88
CA ALA A 91 -4.76 7.62 -0.06
C ALA A 91 -6.06 6.85 0.17
N ARG A 92 -5.98 5.53 0.05
CA ARG A 92 -7.05 4.58 0.38
C ARG A 92 -6.60 3.78 1.59
N ILE A 93 -7.39 3.79 2.66
CA ILE A 93 -7.11 3.01 3.86
C ILE A 93 -8.18 1.93 4.07
N LEU A 94 -7.71 0.71 4.35
CA LEU A 94 -8.50 -0.44 4.73
C LEU A 94 -8.06 -0.89 6.13
N GLN A 95 -9.01 -0.97 7.07
CA GLN A 95 -8.76 -1.43 8.43
C GLN A 95 -9.57 -2.69 8.70
N ILE A 96 -8.87 -3.81 8.94
CA ILE A 96 -9.49 -5.08 9.27
C ILE A 96 -9.67 -5.15 10.79
N ILE A 97 -10.92 -5.24 11.23
CA ILE A 97 -11.27 -5.29 12.65
C ILE A 97 -11.03 -6.71 13.17
N LYS A 98 -10.39 -6.82 14.32
CA LYS A 98 -10.03 -8.10 14.93
C LYS A 98 -11.28 -8.90 15.30
N GLY A 99 -11.33 -10.16 14.87
CA GLY A 99 -12.41 -11.09 15.20
C GLY A 99 -13.77 -10.76 14.58
N ARG A 100 -13.83 -9.83 13.63
CA ARG A 100 -15.07 -9.51 12.91
C ARG A 100 -15.31 -10.52 11.79
N ASP A 101 -16.51 -11.09 11.78
CA ASP A 101 -17.10 -11.72 10.62
C ASP A 101 -17.81 -10.64 9.81
N TYR A 102 -17.45 -10.50 8.53
CA TYR A 102 -17.99 -9.48 7.66
C TYR A 102 -19.22 -10.04 6.93
N GLU A 103 -20.35 -9.34 7.01
CA GLU A 103 -21.58 -9.63 6.22
C GLU A 103 -21.67 -8.74 4.97
N SER A 104 -20.81 -7.72 4.90
CA SER A 104 -20.70 -6.78 3.80
C SER A 104 -19.27 -6.25 3.72
N GLU A 105 -18.88 -5.79 2.54
CA GLU A 105 -17.53 -5.27 2.33
C GLU A 105 -17.23 -4.04 3.21
N PRO A 106 -16.06 -3.97 3.87
CA PRO A 106 -15.57 -2.73 4.45
C PRO A 106 -15.27 -1.69 3.37
N SER A 107 -15.65 -0.44 3.65
CA SER A 107 -15.36 0.67 2.75
C SER A 107 -13.88 1.07 2.81
N LEU A 108 -13.27 1.29 1.64
CA LEU A 108 -11.97 1.96 1.53
C LEU A 108 -12.16 3.44 1.83
N LEU A 109 -11.62 3.91 2.95
CA LEU A 109 -11.73 5.33 3.29
C LEU A 109 -10.75 6.13 2.43
N GLU A 110 -11.28 7.12 1.71
CA GLU A 110 -10.47 8.10 0.99
C GLU A 110 -10.00 9.21 1.94
N PHE A 111 -8.72 9.53 1.88
CA PHE A 111 -8.25 10.84 2.32
C PHE A 111 -7.28 11.42 1.30
N LYS A 112 -7.16 12.76 1.27
CA LYS A 112 -6.33 13.50 0.31
C LYS A 112 -5.11 14.11 0.99
N PRO A 113 -4.08 13.31 1.32
CA PRO A 113 -2.90 13.81 2.02
C PRO A 113 -1.72 14.14 1.09
N PHE A 114 -1.91 14.22 -0.22
CA PHE A 114 -0.78 14.30 -1.15
C PHE A 114 -0.82 15.61 -1.93
N SER A 115 -0.15 16.61 -1.38
CA SER A 115 0.06 17.92 -1.99
C SER A 115 0.99 17.87 -3.21
N ASN A 116 1.76 16.79 -3.41
CA ASN A 116 2.79 16.68 -4.45
C ASN A 116 2.73 15.36 -5.23
N GLY A 117 2.18 15.42 -6.44
CA GLY A 117 2.46 14.49 -7.54
C GLY A 117 2.00 13.03 -7.38
N PRO A 118 2.19 12.19 -8.42
CA PRO A 118 1.91 10.76 -8.37
C PRO A 118 2.92 10.04 -7.47
N LEU A 119 2.40 9.31 -6.48
CA LEU A 119 3.21 8.49 -5.57
C LEU A 119 3.54 7.15 -6.20
N VAL A 120 4.73 6.62 -5.92
CA VAL A 120 5.08 5.22 -6.25
C VAL A 120 4.43 4.25 -5.26
N GLY A 121 4.25 4.71 -4.03
CA GLY A 121 3.66 3.95 -2.94
C GLY A 121 4.31 4.27 -1.61
N GLY A 122 4.10 3.39 -0.65
CA GLY A 122 4.64 3.54 0.69
C GLY A 122 4.87 2.23 1.42
N PHE A 123 5.38 2.37 2.63
CA PHE A 123 5.66 1.30 3.58
C PHE A 123 5.43 1.80 5.00
N ILE A 124 5.30 0.88 5.96
CA ILE A 124 5.40 1.22 7.37
C ILE A 124 6.78 0.79 7.86
N TYR A 125 7.49 1.66 8.57
CA TYR A 125 8.80 1.32 9.08
C TYR A 125 8.68 0.59 10.42
N ARG A 126 9.13 -0.67 10.45
CA ARG A 126 9.19 -1.52 11.65
C ARG A 126 10.61 -1.99 11.99
N GLY A 127 11.61 -1.45 11.30
CA GLY A 127 13.02 -1.71 11.57
C GLY A 127 13.47 -1.21 12.93
N CYS A 128 14.61 -1.74 13.37
CA CYS A 128 15.19 -1.38 14.65
C CYS A 128 16.15 -0.19 14.52
N GLN A 129 16.75 0.06 13.35
CA GLN A 129 17.82 1.04 13.16
C GLN A 129 17.37 2.47 13.50
N SER A 130 16.16 2.89 13.13
CA SER A 130 15.63 4.23 13.40
C SER A 130 14.45 4.22 14.37
N GLU A 131 14.70 4.56 15.63
CA GLU A 131 13.64 4.70 16.64
C GLU A 131 12.62 5.79 16.30
N ARG A 132 13.04 6.83 15.55
CA ARG A 132 12.17 7.98 15.19
C ARG A 132 11.19 7.65 14.08
N LEU A 133 11.58 6.72 13.21
CA LEU A 133 10.77 6.32 12.07
C LEU A 133 9.84 5.16 12.44
N TYR A 134 10.09 4.47 13.56
CA TYR A 134 9.30 3.33 14.01
C TYR A 134 7.79 3.64 14.06
N GLY A 135 7.00 2.84 13.35
CA GLY A 135 5.55 2.98 13.23
C GLY A 135 5.06 4.13 12.35
N SER A 136 5.96 4.86 11.70
CA SER A 136 5.56 5.87 10.71
C SER A 136 5.26 5.22 9.37
N TYR A 137 4.18 5.65 8.74
CA TYR A 137 3.83 5.30 7.38
C TYR A 137 4.60 6.25 6.45
N VAL A 138 5.50 5.75 5.63
CA VAL A 138 6.35 6.55 4.74
C VAL A 138 5.89 6.36 3.31
N PHE A 139 5.65 7.46 2.59
CA PHE A 139 5.31 7.45 1.16
C PHE A 139 6.32 8.26 0.37
N GLY A 140 6.62 7.79 -0.84
CA GLY A 140 7.58 8.43 -1.73
C GLY A 140 7.04 8.60 -3.15
N ASP A 141 7.33 9.75 -3.74
CA ASP A 141 7.09 9.98 -5.17
C ASP A 141 8.25 9.46 -6.03
N ARG A 142 8.07 9.51 -7.35
CA ARG A 142 9.06 9.04 -8.32
C ARG A 142 10.39 9.79 -8.24
N ASN A 143 10.39 11.03 -7.74
CA ASN A 143 11.54 11.92 -7.67
C ASN A 143 12.29 11.87 -6.32
N GLY A 144 11.82 11.06 -5.38
CA GLY A 144 12.42 10.95 -4.06
C GLY A 144 12.00 12.02 -3.08
N ASN A 145 10.83 12.63 -3.27
CA ASN A 145 10.17 13.40 -2.22
C ASN A 145 9.43 12.41 -1.32
N PHE A 146 9.77 12.44 -0.03
CA PHE A 146 9.14 11.56 0.96
C PHE A 146 8.29 12.35 1.94
N LEU A 147 7.26 11.69 2.44
CA LEU A 147 6.43 12.17 3.53
C LEU A 147 6.16 11.03 4.50
N THR A 148 5.83 11.41 5.72
CA THR A 148 5.36 10.52 6.77
C THR A 148 3.90 10.83 7.06
N LEU A 149 3.11 9.78 7.25
CA LEU A 149 1.76 9.84 7.78
C LEU A 149 1.77 9.23 9.17
N GLN A 150 1.23 9.98 10.13
CA GLN A 150 1.06 9.53 11.50
C GLN A 150 -0.38 9.76 11.92
N GLN A 151 -1.01 8.74 12.49
CA GLN A 151 -2.34 8.86 13.05
C GLN A 151 -2.26 9.34 14.50
N SER A 152 -2.99 10.39 14.82
CA SER A 152 -3.19 10.83 16.20
C SER A 152 -3.92 9.74 17.00
N PRO A 153 -3.36 9.26 18.12
CA PRO A 153 -4.02 8.23 18.92
C PRO A 153 -5.34 8.74 19.54
N VAL A 154 -5.45 10.04 19.78
CA VAL A 154 -6.62 10.68 20.42
C VAL A 154 -7.70 11.01 19.40
N THR A 155 -7.36 11.75 18.34
CA THR A 155 -8.36 12.27 17.39
C THR A 155 -8.59 11.34 16.20
N LYS A 156 -7.78 10.28 16.07
CA LYS A 156 -7.73 9.37 14.90
C LYS A 156 -7.48 10.08 13.56
N GLN A 157 -7.13 11.36 13.60
CA GLN A 157 -6.78 12.16 12.43
C GLN A 157 -5.38 11.83 11.95
N TRP A 158 -5.20 11.82 10.63
CA TRP A 158 -3.90 11.63 9.99
C TRP A 158 -3.20 12.97 9.82
N GLN A 159 -1.92 13.02 10.17
CA GLN A 159 -1.05 14.18 9.96
C GLN A 159 0.06 13.81 8.98
N GLU A 160 0.25 14.65 7.97
CA GLU A 160 1.36 14.57 7.02
C GLU A 160 2.54 15.42 7.52
N LYS A 161 3.76 14.89 7.38
CA LYS A 161 5.00 15.64 7.60
C LYS A 161 6.02 15.26 6.55
N PRO A 162 6.69 16.22 5.88
CA PRO A 162 7.78 15.92 4.96
C PRO A 162 8.89 15.11 5.65
N LEU A 163 9.41 14.09 4.96
CA LEU A 163 10.57 13.33 5.39
C LEU A 163 11.76 13.65 4.49
N CYS A 164 12.80 14.21 5.07
CA CYS A 164 14.00 14.62 4.36
C CYS A 164 15.02 13.48 4.35
N LEU A 165 15.33 12.94 3.17
CA LEU A 165 16.46 12.02 2.99
C LEU A 165 17.63 12.83 2.41
N GLY A 166 18.78 12.92 3.09
CA GLY A 166 19.95 13.64 2.57
C GLY A 166 20.85 14.25 3.65
N THR A 167 21.97 14.83 3.22
CA THR A 167 22.86 15.62 4.08
C THR A 167 22.21 16.95 4.46
N SER A 168 22.59 17.46 5.63
CA SER A 168 22.09 18.69 6.26
C SER A 168 21.95 19.85 5.27
N GLY A 169 20.74 20.14 4.79
CA GLY A 169 20.45 21.29 3.92
C GLY A 169 19.54 21.01 2.72
N SER A 170 19.41 19.77 2.24
CA SER A 170 18.46 19.44 1.16
C SER A 170 17.61 18.21 1.49
N CYS A 171 16.30 18.37 1.48
CA CYS A 171 15.33 17.27 1.69
C CYS A 171 15.13 16.36 0.48
N ARG A 172 16.04 16.39 -0.49
CA ARG A 172 16.03 15.50 -1.65
C ARG A 172 17.02 14.38 -1.43
N GLY A 173 16.53 13.14 -1.53
CA GLY A 173 17.37 11.94 -1.45
C GLY A 173 18.52 12.04 -2.45
N TYR A 174 19.76 11.93 -1.95
CA TYR A 174 20.94 11.89 -2.80
C TYR A 174 21.10 10.47 -3.38
N PHE A 175 20.14 10.05 -4.21
CA PHE A 175 20.22 8.80 -4.97
C PHE A 175 19.99 9.08 -6.45
N SER A 176 20.60 8.26 -7.30
CA SER A 176 20.53 8.47 -8.75
C SER A 176 19.27 7.84 -9.33
N GLY A 177 18.55 8.58 -10.16
CA GLY A 177 17.41 8.09 -10.93
C GLY A 177 16.07 8.23 -10.21
N HIS A 178 15.08 7.52 -10.73
CA HIS A 178 13.69 7.55 -10.27
C HIS A 178 13.40 6.34 -9.39
N ILE A 179 12.58 6.51 -8.36
CA ILE A 179 12.09 5.40 -7.55
C ILE A 179 11.20 4.50 -8.42
N LEU A 180 11.44 3.20 -8.36
CA LEU A 180 10.64 2.16 -9.01
C LEU A 180 9.88 1.29 -7.99
N GLY A 181 10.33 1.25 -6.74
CA GLY A 181 9.69 0.47 -5.69
C GLY A 181 10.48 0.49 -4.37
N PHE A 182 9.99 -0.29 -3.42
CA PHE A 182 10.57 -0.40 -2.08
C PHE A 182 10.78 -1.86 -1.68
N GLY A 183 11.85 -2.12 -0.94
CA GLY A 183 12.16 -3.41 -0.33
C GLY A 183 12.20 -3.32 1.19
N GLU A 184 12.03 -4.44 1.86
CA GLU A 184 12.14 -4.60 3.31
C GLU A 184 12.95 -5.88 3.56
N ASP A 185 13.93 -5.83 4.47
CA ASP A 185 14.67 -7.03 4.91
C ASP A 185 14.05 -7.66 6.16
N GLU A 186 14.58 -8.82 6.57
CA GLU A 186 14.08 -9.58 7.73
C GLU A 186 14.23 -8.82 9.06
N LEU A 187 15.11 -7.81 9.12
CA LEU A 187 15.29 -6.95 10.28
C LEU A 187 14.32 -5.75 10.27
N GLY A 188 13.44 -5.66 9.27
CA GLY A 188 12.49 -4.57 9.09
C GLY A 188 13.13 -3.29 8.52
N GLU A 189 14.38 -3.35 8.07
CA GLU A 189 15.03 -2.21 7.42
C GLU A 189 14.59 -2.09 5.98
N VAL A 190 14.49 -0.85 5.52
CA VAL A 190 13.81 -0.53 4.25
C VAL A 190 14.78 0.00 3.20
N TYR A 191 14.46 -0.31 1.95
CA TYR A 191 15.30 -0.06 0.79
C TYR A 191 14.51 0.63 -0.33
N ILE A 192 15.18 1.47 -1.09
CA ILE A 192 14.69 2.13 -2.30
C ILE A 192 15.29 1.41 -3.51
N LEU A 193 14.45 1.01 -4.46
CA LEU A 193 14.87 0.57 -5.78
C LEU A 193 14.79 1.75 -6.75
N SER A 194 15.88 2.09 -7.43
CA SER A 194 15.89 3.20 -8.39
C SER A 194 16.56 2.87 -9.73
N SER A 195 16.17 3.61 -10.77
CA SER A 195 16.82 3.58 -12.09
C SER A 195 16.77 4.94 -12.77
N SER A 196 17.86 5.34 -13.42
CA SER A 196 17.95 6.61 -14.17
C SER A 196 17.46 6.51 -15.62
N LYS A 197 17.28 5.30 -16.14
CA LYS A 197 16.89 5.07 -17.54
C LYS A 197 15.49 4.45 -17.65
N SER A 198 14.79 4.83 -18.72
CA SER A 198 13.64 4.06 -19.23
C SER A 198 14.05 2.60 -19.47
N MET A 199 13.13 1.64 -19.30
CA MET A 199 13.36 0.18 -19.28
C MET A 199 14.17 -0.42 -20.47
N THR A 200 14.56 0.37 -21.47
CA THR A 200 15.14 -0.08 -22.75
C THR A 200 16.66 0.07 -22.90
N GLN A 201 17.44 0.48 -21.88
CA GLN A 201 18.91 0.53 -21.98
C GLN A 201 19.64 0.19 -20.67
N THR A 202 20.71 -0.61 -20.79
CA THR A 202 21.75 -0.99 -19.79
C THR A 202 21.25 -1.19 -18.35
N HIS A 203 21.23 -2.44 -17.88
CA HIS A 203 20.84 -2.82 -16.51
C HIS A 203 21.74 -2.16 -15.45
N ASN A 204 21.34 -1.00 -14.94
CA ASN A 204 22.05 -0.25 -13.88
C ASN A 204 21.07 0.20 -12.79
N GLY A 205 20.09 -0.65 -12.49
CA GLY A 205 19.21 -0.44 -11.34
C GLY A 205 20.02 -0.49 -10.05
N LYS A 206 19.62 0.30 -9.06
CA LYS A 206 20.33 0.41 -7.78
C LYS A 206 19.39 0.15 -6.62
N LEU A 207 19.95 -0.41 -5.56
CA LEU A 207 19.30 -0.64 -4.28
C LEU A 207 19.97 0.24 -3.22
N TYR A 208 19.19 1.07 -2.54
CA TYR A 208 19.67 1.99 -1.50
C TYR A 208 18.99 1.67 -0.17
N LYS A 209 19.77 1.43 0.89
CA LYS A 209 19.23 1.29 2.25
C LYS A 209 18.94 2.66 2.84
N ILE A 210 17.78 2.84 3.48
CA ILE A 210 17.50 4.04 4.27
C ILE A 210 18.16 3.88 5.65
N ILE A 211 18.90 4.90 6.08
CA ILE A 211 19.64 4.91 7.35
C ILE A 211 19.34 6.21 8.09
N ASP A 212 19.06 6.12 9.38
CA ASP A 212 19.03 7.27 10.29
C ASP A 212 20.47 7.60 10.73
N PRO A 213 21.02 8.76 10.35
CA PRO A 213 22.43 9.10 10.61
C PRO A 213 22.71 9.50 12.07
N LYS A 214 21.68 9.68 12.90
CA LYS A 214 21.85 10.06 14.30
C LYS A 214 21.98 8.85 15.24
N ARG A 215 22.25 7.66 14.69
CA ARG A 215 22.53 6.45 15.46
C ARG A 215 23.91 5.93 15.11
#